data_AF-A0A8S2G4F3-F1
#
_entry.id   AF-A0A8S2G4F3-F1
#
_cell.length_a   1.000
_cell.length_b   1.000
_cell.length_c   1.000
_cell.angle_alpha   90.00
_cell.angle_beta   90.00
_cell.angle_gamma   90.00
#
_symmetry.space_group_name_H-M   'P 1'
#
loop_
_entity.id
_entity.type
_entity.pdbx_description
1 polymer ?
#
loop_
_entity_poly.entity_id
_entity_poly.type
_entity_poly.pdbx_seq_one_letter_code
_entity_poly.pdbx_strand_id
1 'polypeptide(L)'
;EADPTTIRPYHILEKALKFVMDKYRITNDHSYISDQLKSIRQDLMVQNIRNNFTVQVYEENARIALEMGDREQFNQCQTQLETLYASGCDHTHQTEFLTYRLMYSMLLNDYKKTTRILNNTDAVNGGDNENIELVLE
;
A
#
# COMPACT_ATOMS: atom_id res chain seq x y z
N GLU A 1 -9.46 23.15 -1.60
CA GLU A 1 -9.97 22.29 -2.69
C GLU A 1 -8.86 22.19 -3.74
N ALA A 2 -8.59 21.01 -4.30
CA ALA A 2 -7.53 20.85 -5.30
C ALA A 2 -8.01 21.44 -6.64
N ASP A 3 -7.24 22.34 -7.23
CA ASP A 3 -7.56 22.93 -8.54
C ASP A 3 -7.43 21.85 -9.64
N PRO A 4 -8.51 21.51 -10.38
CA PRO A 4 -8.48 20.50 -11.42
C PRO A 4 -7.46 20.77 -12.54
N THR A 5 -7.05 22.03 -12.74
CA THR A 5 -6.05 22.41 -13.73
C THR A 5 -4.61 22.10 -13.30
N THR A 6 -4.41 21.73 -12.02
CA THR A 6 -3.10 21.39 -11.46
C THR A 6 -2.81 19.88 -11.43
N ILE A 7 -3.77 19.07 -11.86
CA ILE A 7 -3.64 17.60 -11.87
C ILE A 7 -2.67 17.17 -12.97
N ARG A 8 -1.60 16.47 -12.57
CA ARG A 8 -0.58 15.99 -13.51
C ARG A 8 -1.13 14.83 -14.39
N PRO A 9 -0.89 14.85 -15.71
CA PRO A 9 -1.26 13.74 -16.58
C PRO A 9 -0.55 12.43 -16.22
N TYR A 10 -1.16 11.28 -16.53
CA TYR A 10 -0.63 9.95 -16.23
C TYR A 10 0.86 9.75 -16.59
N HIS A 11 1.27 10.08 -17.82
CA HIS A 11 2.67 9.90 -18.26
C HIS A 11 3.67 10.82 -17.51
N ILE A 12 3.20 11.90 -16.88
CA ILE A 12 4.00 12.74 -15.99
C ILE A 12 4.10 12.10 -14.62
N LEU A 13 3.04 11.44 -14.13
CA LEU A 13 3.05 10.72 -12.86
C LEU A 13 4.05 9.55 -12.87
N GLU A 14 4.15 8.82 -13.99
CA GLU A 14 5.15 7.74 -14.15
C GLU A 14 6.59 8.28 -14.02
N LYS A 15 6.87 9.41 -14.68
CA LYS A 15 8.17 10.09 -14.58
C LYS A 15 8.41 10.66 -13.18
N ALA A 16 7.36 11.21 -12.56
CA ALA A 16 7.42 11.79 -11.23
C ALA A 16 7.76 10.74 -10.18
N LEU A 17 7.12 9.57 -10.19
CA LEU A 17 7.42 8.48 -9.26
C LEU A 17 8.91 8.11 -9.33
N LYS A 18 9.42 7.86 -10.54
CA LYS A 18 10.84 7.52 -10.74
C LYS A 18 11.76 8.61 -10.16
N PHE A 19 11.54 9.87 -10.56
CA PHE A 19 12.36 10.99 -10.09
C PHE A 19 12.33 11.17 -8.57
N VAL A 20 11.14 11.05 -7.98
CA VAL A 20 10.92 11.22 -6.54
C VAL A 20 11.61 10.09 -5.76
N MET A 21 11.49 8.84 -6.20
CA MET A 21 12.14 7.70 -5.57
C MET A 21 13.67 7.76 -5.72
N ASP A 22 14.19 8.14 -6.89
CA ASP A 22 15.64 8.31 -7.11
C ASP A 22 16.21 9.40 -6.19
N LYS A 23 15.51 10.53 -6.04
CA LYS A 23 15.90 11.59 -5.11
C LYS A 23 15.84 11.14 -3.65
N TYR A 24 14.79 10.42 -3.25
CA TYR A 24 14.68 9.89 -1.88
C TYR A 24 15.83 8.95 -1.54
N ARG A 25 16.21 8.04 -2.46
CA ARG A 25 17.35 7.12 -2.26
C ARG A 25 18.69 7.83 -2.01
N ILE A 26 18.88 9.04 -2.55
CA ILE A 26 20.09 9.83 -2.37
C ILE A 26 20.03 10.67 -1.09
N THR A 27 18.87 11.26 -0.81
CA THR A 27 18.72 12.29 0.22
C THR A 27 18.23 11.74 1.56
N ASN A 28 17.55 10.59 1.55
CA ASN A 28 16.80 10.02 2.66
C ASN A 28 15.84 11.04 3.32
N ASP A 29 15.32 11.99 2.53
CA ASP A 29 14.41 13.03 2.99
C ASP A 29 12.98 12.48 3.09
N HIS A 30 12.64 12.02 4.30
CA HIS A 30 11.33 11.45 4.64
C HIS A 30 10.16 12.44 4.52
N SER A 31 10.40 13.73 4.77
CA SER A 31 9.34 14.75 4.62
C SER A 31 9.02 14.95 3.15
N TYR A 32 10.05 15.10 2.32
CA TYR A 32 9.90 15.25 0.88
C TYR A 32 9.17 14.07 0.26
N ILE A 33 9.61 12.84 0.54
CA ILE A 33 9.03 11.65 -0.12
C ILE A 33 7.56 11.46 0.26
N SER A 34 7.20 11.68 1.54
CA SER A 34 5.81 11.53 1.99
C SER A 34 4.89 12.53 1.30
N ASP A 35 5.31 13.79 1.19
CA ASP A 35 4.54 14.83 0.49
C ASP A 35 4.40 14.53 -1.01
N GLN A 36 5.49 14.10 -1.66
CA GLN A 36 5.47 13.81 -3.09
C GLN A 36 4.59 12.58 -3.43
N LEU A 37 4.73 11.49 -2.67
CA LEU A 37 3.89 10.31 -2.88
C LEU A 37 2.43 10.62 -2.57
N LYS A 38 2.13 11.43 -1.53
CA LYS A 38 0.76 11.87 -1.24
C LYS A 38 0.18 12.65 -2.41
N SER A 39 0.95 13.57 -2.99
CA SER A 39 0.55 14.33 -4.16
C SER A 39 0.29 13.43 -5.39
N ILE A 40 1.15 12.45 -5.66
CA ILE A 40 0.96 11.50 -6.79
C ILE A 40 -0.32 10.68 -6.58
N ARG A 41 -0.57 10.18 -5.37
CA ARG A 41 -1.79 9.41 -5.05
C ARG A 41 -3.06 10.26 -5.18
N GLN A 42 -3.02 11.53 -4.81
CA GLN A 42 -4.14 12.46 -4.99
C GLN A 42 -4.47 12.64 -6.48
N ASP A 43 -3.47 12.84 -7.34
CA ASP A 43 -3.68 12.95 -8.78
C ASP A 43 -4.30 11.68 -9.38
N LEU A 44 -3.83 10.50 -8.96
CA LEU A 44 -4.38 9.21 -9.40
C LEU A 44 -5.83 9.03 -8.94
N MET A 45 -6.14 9.43 -7.72
CA MET A 45 -7.49 9.37 -7.17
C MET A 45 -8.46 10.29 -7.93
N VAL A 46 -8.07 11.55 -8.15
CA VAL A 46 -8.88 12.53 -8.88
C VAL A 46 -9.14 12.09 -10.32
N GLN A 47 -8.14 11.49 -10.97
CA GLN A 47 -8.27 10.94 -12.33
C GLN A 47 -8.97 9.57 -12.37
N ASN A 48 -9.27 8.96 -11.21
CA ASN A 48 -9.81 7.61 -11.09
C ASN A 48 -9.00 6.53 -11.85
N ILE A 49 -7.67 6.65 -11.81
CA ILE A 49 -6.77 5.69 -12.46
C ILE A 49 -6.55 4.51 -11.50
N ARG A 50 -6.89 3.30 -11.97
CA ARG A 50 -6.79 2.05 -11.21
C ARG A 50 -6.13 0.99 -12.07
N ASN A 51 -4.81 0.87 -11.94
CA ASN A 51 -3.98 -0.04 -12.73
C ASN A 51 -2.72 -0.44 -11.94
N ASN A 52 -1.84 -1.22 -12.57
CA ASN A 52 -0.61 -1.71 -11.93
C ASN A 52 0.34 -0.59 -11.49
N PHE A 53 0.38 0.54 -12.22
CA PHE A 53 1.14 1.71 -11.78
C PHE A 53 0.57 2.29 -10.49
N THR A 54 -0.77 2.34 -10.37
CA THR A 54 -1.43 2.81 -9.15
C THR A 54 -1.09 1.89 -7.98
N VAL A 55 -1.12 0.57 -8.17
CA VAL A 55 -0.67 -0.42 -7.18
C VAL A 55 0.75 -0.07 -6.73
N GLN A 56 1.70 0.04 -7.67
CA GLN A 56 3.09 0.35 -7.37
C GLN A 56 3.25 1.62 -6.51
N VAL A 57 2.56 2.72 -6.85
CA VAL A 57 2.62 3.96 -6.06
C VAL A 57 2.17 3.75 -4.62
N TYR A 58 1.10 2.98 -4.40
CA TYR A 58 0.60 2.68 -3.07
C TYR A 58 1.52 1.73 -2.29
N GLU A 59 2.11 0.74 -2.96
CA GLU A 59 3.06 -0.18 -2.35
C GLU A 59 4.33 0.54 -1.87
N GLU A 60 4.95 1.36 -2.73
CA GLU A 60 6.12 2.16 -2.38
C GLU A 60 5.82 3.07 -1.18
N ASN A 61 4.69 3.76 -1.22
CA ASN A 61 4.32 4.65 -0.12
C ASN A 61 4.01 3.90 1.18
N ALA A 62 3.42 2.72 1.11
CA ALA A 62 3.16 1.91 2.29
C ALA A 62 4.45 1.39 2.94
N ARG A 63 5.46 1.01 2.14
CA ARG A 63 6.79 0.61 2.65
C ARG A 63 7.47 1.79 3.35
N ILE A 64 7.50 2.96 2.72
CA ILE A 64 8.08 4.17 3.33
C ILE A 64 7.33 4.59 4.59
N ALA A 65 5.99 4.50 4.60
CA ALA A 65 5.21 4.80 5.80
C ALA A 65 5.56 3.86 6.97
N LEU A 66 5.82 2.57 6.70
CA LEU A 66 6.31 1.64 7.72
C LEU A 66 7.70 2.01 8.23
N GLU A 67 8.63 2.35 7.34
CA GLU A 67 9.98 2.81 7.72
C GLU A 67 9.93 4.03 8.65
N MET A 68 8.99 4.94 8.39
CA MET A 68 8.79 6.17 9.18
C MET A 68 7.95 5.97 10.45
N GLY A 69 7.33 4.80 10.62
CA GLY A 69 6.33 4.57 11.66
C GLY A 69 5.03 5.39 11.48
N ASP A 70 4.75 5.89 10.27
CA ASP A 70 3.54 6.64 9.95
C ASP A 70 2.34 5.69 9.80
N ARG A 71 1.72 5.42 10.96
CA ARG A 71 0.56 4.55 11.09
C ARG A 71 -0.59 4.97 10.19
N GLU A 72 -0.88 6.27 10.15
CA GLU A 72 -2.06 6.77 9.47
C GLU A 72 -1.91 6.57 7.97
N GLN A 73 -0.76 6.99 7.43
CA GLN A 73 -0.47 6.85 6.01
C GLN A 73 -0.38 5.37 5.59
N PHE A 74 0.21 4.50 6.42
CA PHE A 74 0.24 3.07 6.17
C PHE A 74 -1.17 2.47 6.06
N ASN A 75 -2.06 2.79 7.02
CA ASN A 75 -3.44 2.28 6.99
C ASN A 75 -4.23 2.79 5.78
N GLN A 76 -4.05 4.06 5.39
CA GLN A 76 -4.68 4.61 4.19
C GLN A 76 -4.23 3.84 2.92
N CYS A 77 -2.94 3.50 2.82
CA CYS A 77 -2.44 2.74 1.69
C CYS A 77 -2.95 1.30 1.69
N GLN A 78 -3.02 0.65 2.86
CA GLN A 78 -3.57 -0.71 3.00
C GLN A 78 -5.02 -0.78 2.50
N THR A 79 -5.88 0.14 2.92
CA THR A 79 -7.27 0.18 2.44
C THR A 79 -7.34 0.31 0.92
N GLN A 80 -6.48 1.13 0.30
CA GLN A 80 -6.48 1.30 -1.15
C GLN A 80 -5.94 0.07 -1.88
N LEU A 81 -4.84 -0.52 -1.40
CA LEU A 81 -4.25 -1.74 -1.94
C LEU A 81 -5.24 -2.91 -1.89
N GLU A 82 -5.99 -3.08 -0.80
CA GLU A 82 -7.05 -4.09 -0.71
C GLU A 82 -8.06 -3.97 -1.85
N THR A 83 -8.52 -2.74 -2.15
CA THR A 83 -9.46 -2.53 -3.27
C THR A 83 -8.83 -2.74 -4.64
N LEU A 84 -7.55 -2.42 -4.80
CA LEU A 84 -6.84 -2.56 -6.07
C LEU A 84 -6.58 -4.03 -6.39
N TYR A 85 -6.10 -4.81 -5.43
CA TYR A 85 -5.93 -6.26 -5.56
C TYR A 85 -7.26 -6.96 -5.86
N ALA A 86 -8.33 -6.61 -5.13
CA ALA A 86 -9.67 -7.17 -5.39
C ALA A 86 -10.23 -6.83 -6.77
N SER A 87 -9.74 -5.75 -7.42
CA SER A 87 -10.16 -5.36 -8.77
C SER A 87 -9.41 -6.07 -9.90
N GLY A 88 -8.51 -7.01 -9.60
CA GLY A 88 -7.73 -7.75 -10.58
C GLY A 88 -6.52 -6.98 -11.13
N CYS A 89 -6.09 -5.90 -10.47
CA CYS A 89 -4.79 -5.29 -10.72
C CYS A 89 -3.67 -6.22 -10.23
N ASP A 90 -2.42 -5.90 -10.57
CA ASP A 90 -1.24 -6.62 -10.07
C ASP A 90 -1.33 -6.84 -8.56
N HIS A 91 -1.17 -8.09 -8.15
CA HIS A 91 -1.29 -8.58 -6.79
C HIS A 91 -0.05 -9.37 -6.38
N THR A 92 1.07 -9.18 -7.08
CA THR A 92 2.35 -9.89 -6.82
C THR A 92 2.79 -9.74 -5.37
N HIS A 93 2.62 -8.56 -4.76
CA HIS A 93 3.00 -8.29 -3.37
C HIS A 93 1.83 -8.38 -2.37
N GLN A 94 0.67 -8.93 -2.77
CA GLN A 94 -0.50 -9.00 -1.87
C GLN A 94 -0.17 -9.72 -0.55
N THR A 95 0.57 -10.82 -0.60
CA THR A 95 1.00 -11.59 0.58
C THR A 95 1.96 -10.79 1.47
N GLU A 96 2.85 -9.98 0.88
CA GLU A 96 3.73 -9.07 1.62
C GLU A 96 2.90 -8.06 2.43
N PHE A 97 1.96 -7.38 1.77
CA PHE A 97 1.12 -6.37 2.43
C PHE A 97 0.16 -6.96 3.47
N LEU A 98 -0.34 -8.18 3.23
CA LEU A 98 -1.09 -8.94 4.22
C LEU A 98 -0.25 -9.25 5.46
N THR A 99 1.00 -9.68 5.25
CA THR A 99 1.97 -9.94 6.33
C THR A 99 2.24 -8.68 7.14
N TYR A 100 2.50 -7.54 6.48
CA TYR A 100 2.69 -6.27 7.17
C TYR A 100 1.47 -5.88 8.01
N ARG A 101 0.26 -6.07 7.47
CA ARG A 101 -0.98 -5.76 8.18
C ARG A 101 -1.17 -6.62 9.44
N LEU A 102 -0.82 -7.91 9.37
CA LEU A 102 -0.84 -8.83 10.52
C LEU A 102 0.19 -8.42 11.57
N MET A 103 1.46 -8.32 11.18
CA MET A 103 2.56 -7.99 12.10
C MET A 103 2.33 -6.65 12.79
N TYR A 104 1.88 -5.64 12.04
CA TYR A 104 1.62 -4.33 12.58
C TYR A 104 0.41 -4.31 13.54
N SER A 105 -0.63 -5.11 13.28
CA SER A 105 -1.77 -5.25 14.18
C SER A 105 -1.38 -5.96 15.49
N MET A 106 -0.53 -6.98 15.41
CA MET A 106 0.04 -7.68 16.57
C MET A 106 0.92 -6.76 17.42
N LEU A 107 1.82 -5.99 16.78
CA LEU A 107 2.70 -5.03 17.47
C LEU A 107 1.91 -4.00 18.28
N LEU A 108 0.74 -3.59 17.78
CA LEU A 108 -0.15 -2.64 18.44
C LEU A 108 -1.15 -3.29 19.41
N ASN A 109 -1.05 -4.60 19.64
CA ASN A 109 -1.99 -5.39 20.44
C ASN A 109 -3.46 -5.21 20.00
N ASP A 110 -3.69 -4.96 18.70
CA ASP A 110 -5.03 -4.87 18.12
C ASP A 110 -5.54 -6.27 17.77
N TYR A 111 -5.77 -7.09 18.80
CA TYR A 111 -6.17 -8.50 18.62
C TYR A 111 -7.47 -8.63 17.83
N LYS A 112 -8.39 -7.66 17.93
CA LYS A 112 -9.62 -7.64 17.14
C LYS A 112 -9.31 -7.52 15.65
N LYS A 113 -8.42 -6.60 15.26
CA LYS A 113 -7.99 -6.46 13.87
C LYS A 113 -7.25 -7.70 13.40
N THR A 114 -6.36 -8.27 14.22
CA THR A 114 -5.64 -9.51 13.89
C THR A 114 -6.59 -10.67 13.62
N THR A 115 -7.55 -10.96 14.51
CA THR A 115 -8.54 -12.03 14.31
C THR A 115 -9.37 -11.80 13.04
N ARG A 116 -9.76 -10.55 12.76
CA ARG A 116 -10.50 -10.23 11.54
C ARG A 116 -9.68 -10.52 10.27
N ILE A 117 -8.38 -10.23 10.29
CA ILE A 117 -7.51 -10.49 9.14
C ILE A 117 -7.40 -12.00 8.90
N LEU A 118 -7.17 -12.79 9.95
CA LEU A 118 -7.04 -14.25 9.87
C LEU A 118 -8.33 -14.91 9.36
N ASN A 119 -9.49 -14.52 9.90
CA ASN A 119 -10.77 -15.07 9.45
C ASN A 119 -11.06 -14.76 7.98
N ASN A 120 -10.63 -13.59 7.49
CA ASN A 120 -10.81 -13.21 6.10
C ASN A 120 -9.87 -13.97 5.16
N THR A 121 -8.69 -14.40 5.62
CA THR A 121 -7.78 -15.23 4.82
C THR A 121 -8.24 -16.68 4.74
N ASP A 122 -8.80 -17.21 5.82
CA ASP A 122 -9.33 -18.59 5.85
C ASP A 122 -10.55 -18.75 4.95
N ALA A 123 -11.39 -17.73 4.84
CA ALA A 123 -12.53 -17.70 3.93
C ALA A 123 -12.11 -17.69 2.44
N VAL A 124 -10.90 -17.22 2.12
CA VAL A 124 -10.35 -17.20 0.75
C VAL A 124 -9.60 -18.49 0.43
N ASN A 125 -9.02 -19.15 1.44
CA ASN A 125 -8.21 -20.36 1.30
C ASN A 125 -8.98 -21.68 1.41
N GLY A 126 -10.32 -21.65 1.53
CA GLY A 126 -11.17 -22.86 1.54
C GLY A 126 -11.18 -23.65 0.22
N GLY A 127 -10.34 -23.28 -0.76
CA GLY A 127 -10.17 -23.99 -2.04
C GLY A 127 -8.90 -24.85 -2.13
N ASP A 128 -7.79 -24.46 -1.48
CA ASP A 128 -6.50 -25.15 -1.60
C ASP A 128 -5.61 -24.79 -0.40
N ASN A 129 -5.53 -25.65 0.62
CA ASN A 129 -4.55 -25.43 1.70
C ASN A 129 -4.14 -26.76 2.35
N GLU A 130 -3.21 -27.45 1.71
CA GLU A 130 -2.51 -28.63 2.26
C GLU A 130 -1.16 -28.23 2.91
N ASN A 131 -0.88 -26.95 3.20
CA ASN A 131 0.48 -26.53 3.64
C ASN A 131 0.55 -25.37 4.65
N ILE A 132 -0.39 -25.22 5.58
CA ILE A 132 -0.17 -24.34 6.75
C ILE A 132 -0.42 -25.14 8.03
N GLU A 133 0.37 -26.20 8.22
CA GLU A 133 0.56 -26.84 9.51
C GLU A 133 2.01 -26.59 9.92
N LEU A 134 2.27 -25.44 10.54
CA LEU A 134 3.44 -25.25 11.40
C LEU A 134 3.31 -23.95 12.18
N VAL A 135 3.80 -24.03 13.41
CA VAL A 135 3.93 -22.96 14.42
C VAL A 135 2.69 -22.72 15.27
N LEU A 136 2.37 -23.68 16.15
CA LEU A 136 2.12 -23.44 17.58
C LEU A 136 2.28 -24.74 18.40
N GLU A 137 3.51 -25.27 18.48
CA GLU A 137 3.95 -26.10 19.62
C GLU A 137 5.04 -25.37 20.39
#